data_AF-A0A920MCC4-F1
#
_entry.id   AF-A0A920MCC4-F1
#
_cell.length_a   1.000
_cell.length_b   1.000
_cell.length_c   1.000
_cell.angle_alpha   90.00
_cell.angle_beta   90.00
_cell.angle_gamma   90.00
#
_symmetry.space_group_name_H-M   'P 1'
#
loop_
_entity.id
_entity.type
_entity.pdbx_description
1 polymer ?
#
loop_
_entity_poly.entity_id
_entity_poly.type
_entity_poly.pdbx_seq_one_letter_code
_entity_poly.pdbx_strand_id
1 'polypeptide(L)'
;MEHDRTVNDIGVLSIFGGFFGVPHALHFLPNGMELYFHDFFAKLPGEAHGSVDTEIMLMILSVVLALFGWFWARRMYSGSLEAARRLSASWSTLYDLSLNKWYVDEIYQALIVTPGRLLSTHLLWQAFDKNVIDRSVNGSGVISRGAGGLIGDFRTGSCKPML
;
A
#
# COMPACT_ATOMS: atom_id res chain seq x y z
N MET A 1 5.76 -32.57 6.04
CA MET A 1 4.57 -33.35 5.66
C MET A 1 3.36 -32.46 5.40
N GLU A 2 2.96 -31.54 6.30
CA GLU A 2 1.85 -30.59 6.03
C GLU A 2 2.21 -29.56 4.93
N HIS A 3 3.41 -28.97 4.99
CA HIS A 3 3.87 -27.94 4.06
C HIS A 3 3.93 -28.43 2.59
N ASP A 4 4.40 -29.66 2.37
CA ASP A 4 4.51 -30.26 1.03
C ASP A 4 3.16 -30.50 0.35
N ARG A 5 2.08 -30.70 1.12
CA ARG A 5 0.73 -30.84 0.55
C ARG A 5 0.22 -29.49 0.05
N THR A 6 0.41 -28.43 0.83
CA THR A 6 -0.07 -27.09 0.48
C THR A 6 0.56 -26.51 -0.79
N VAL A 7 1.85 -26.76 -1.03
CA VAL A 7 2.54 -26.31 -2.26
C VAL A 7 2.11 -27.11 -3.49
N ASN A 8 1.80 -28.40 -3.32
CA ASN A 8 1.26 -29.22 -4.40
C ASN A 8 -0.16 -28.77 -4.75
N ASP A 9 -0.98 -28.45 -3.75
CA ASP A 9 -2.35 -27.98 -3.93
C ASP A 9 -2.38 -26.68 -4.75
N ILE A 10 -1.62 -25.65 -4.37
CA ILE A 10 -1.56 -24.40 -5.14
C ILE A 10 -0.96 -24.59 -6.55
N GLY A 11 -0.05 -25.55 -6.72
CA GLY A 11 0.54 -25.88 -8.03
C GLY A 11 -0.50 -26.48 -8.97
N VAL A 12 -1.28 -27.44 -8.48
CA VAL A 12 -2.41 -28.04 -9.21
C VAL A 12 -3.45 -26.97 -9.53
N LEU A 13 -3.84 -26.14 -8.55
CA LEU A 13 -4.81 -25.07 -8.74
C LEU A 13 -4.33 -24.02 -9.76
N SER A 14 -3.04 -23.73 -9.84
CA SER A 14 -2.49 -22.78 -10.83
C SER A 14 -2.61 -23.29 -12.26
N ILE A 15 -2.44 -24.60 -12.48
CA ILE A 15 -2.60 -25.23 -13.80
C ILE A 15 -4.07 -25.15 -14.24
N PHE A 16 -5.00 -25.52 -13.36
CA PHE A 16 -6.43 -25.48 -13.66
C PHE A 16 -6.98 -24.05 -13.77
N GLY A 17 -6.49 -23.12 -12.93
CA GLY A 17 -6.87 -21.71 -12.97
C GLY A 17 -6.52 -21.05 -14.31
N GLY A 18 -5.39 -21.40 -14.91
CA GLY A 18 -5.01 -20.92 -16.25
C GLY A 18 -5.94 -21.41 -17.36
N PHE A 19 -6.54 -22.59 -17.21
CA PHE A 19 -7.45 -23.19 -18.19
C PHE A 19 -8.87 -22.61 -18.12
N PHE A 20 -9.27 -22.06 -16.98
CA PHE A 20 -10.62 -21.53 -16.76
C PHE A 20 -10.92 -20.23 -17.54
N GLY A 21 -9.88 -19.47 -17.91
CA GLY A 21 -9.98 -18.19 -18.63
C GLY A 21 -9.62 -18.25 -20.11
N VAL A 22 -9.65 -19.44 -20.73
CA VAL A 22 -9.27 -19.62 -22.13
C VAL A 22 -10.25 -18.87 -23.05
N PRO A 23 -9.79 -18.17 -24.12
CA PRO A 23 -10.65 -17.46 -25.07
C PRO A 23 -11.48 -18.38 -25.97
N HIS A 24 -12.60 -17.84 -26.49
CA HIS A 24 -13.52 -18.52 -27.42
C HIS A 24 -12.87 -19.11 -28.67
N ALA A 25 -11.71 -18.58 -29.07
CA ALA A 25 -10.94 -19.07 -30.21
C ALA A 25 -10.55 -20.55 -30.10
N LEU A 26 -10.41 -21.09 -28.88
CA LEU A 26 -10.28 -22.52 -28.66
C LEU A 26 -11.69 -23.12 -28.52
N HIS A 27 -12.32 -23.42 -29.66
CA HIS A 27 -13.64 -24.08 -29.81
C HIS A 27 -13.86 -25.37 -28.99
N PHE A 28 -12.87 -25.81 -28.21
CA PHE A 28 -12.89 -27.01 -27.40
C PHE A 28 -13.56 -26.81 -26.02
N LEU A 29 -13.62 -25.58 -25.47
CA LEU A 29 -14.34 -25.31 -24.21
C LEU A 29 -15.16 -24.02 -24.21
N PRO A 30 -16.33 -24.00 -23.56
CA PRO A 30 -17.01 -22.77 -23.20
C PRO A 30 -16.21 -22.00 -22.15
N ASN A 31 -16.10 -20.68 -22.32
CA ASN A 31 -15.35 -19.81 -21.42
C ASN A 31 -16.00 -19.79 -20.04
N GLY A 32 -15.39 -20.45 -19.06
CA GLY A 32 -15.88 -20.45 -17.67
C GLY A 32 -15.97 -19.03 -17.13
N MET A 33 -14.96 -18.20 -17.36
CA MET A 33 -14.97 -16.81 -16.89
C MET A 33 -16.11 -15.98 -17.48
N GLU A 34 -16.39 -16.11 -18.78
CA GLU A 34 -17.49 -15.34 -19.36
C GLU A 34 -18.85 -15.85 -18.86
N LEU A 35 -19.06 -17.17 -18.82
CA LEU A 35 -20.33 -17.76 -18.37
C LEU A 35 -20.67 -17.39 -16.92
N TYR A 36 -19.68 -17.30 -16.03
CA TYR A 36 -19.89 -16.95 -14.62
C TYR A 36 -19.94 -15.44 -14.36
N PHE A 37 -19.28 -14.61 -15.19
CA PHE A 37 -19.15 -13.17 -14.94
C PHE A 37 -19.89 -12.27 -15.94
N HIS A 38 -20.58 -12.83 -16.94
CA HIS A 38 -21.33 -12.07 -17.95
C HIS A 38 -22.35 -11.09 -17.33
N ASP A 39 -22.94 -11.43 -16.17
CA ASP A 39 -23.90 -10.56 -15.47
C ASP A 39 -23.25 -9.65 -14.41
N PHE A 40 -21.97 -9.85 -14.11
CA PHE A 40 -21.23 -9.05 -13.12
C PHE A 40 -20.56 -7.82 -13.75
N PHE A 41 -20.12 -7.92 -15.01
CA PHE A 41 -19.48 -6.80 -15.70
C PHE A 41 -20.51 -5.93 -16.43
N ALA A 42 -20.37 -4.61 -16.32
CA ALA A 42 -21.18 -3.67 -17.10
C ALA A 42 -20.90 -3.88 -18.60
N LYS A 43 -21.95 -4.11 -19.40
CA LYS A 43 -21.86 -4.19 -20.86
C LYS A 43 -21.21 -2.91 -21.39
N LEU A 44 -19.95 -3.03 -21.84
CA LEU A 44 -19.24 -1.95 -22.50
C LEU A 44 -19.87 -1.75 -23.89
N PRO A 45 -20.30 -0.53 -24.25
CA PRO A 45 -20.85 -0.26 -25.57
C PRO A 45 -19.72 -0.31 -26.61
N GLY A 46 -19.64 -1.43 -27.34
CA GLY A 46 -18.66 -1.65 -28.40
C GLY A 46 -17.96 -2.99 -28.27
N GLU A 47 -18.72 -4.08 -28.35
CA GLU A 47 -18.12 -5.41 -28.51
C GLU A 47 -17.39 -5.48 -29.85
N ALA A 48 -16.11 -5.13 -29.80
CA ALA A 48 -15.16 -5.45 -30.85
C ALA A 48 -14.96 -6.97 -30.81
N HIS A 49 -15.85 -7.71 -31.45
CA HIS A 49 -15.58 -9.10 -31.83
C HIS A 49 -14.38 -9.06 -32.77
N GLY A 50 -13.17 -9.16 -32.20
CA GLY A 50 -11.96 -9.39 -32.98
C GLY A 50 -12.18 -10.64 -33.82
N SER A 51 -11.74 -10.63 -35.07
CA SER A 51 -11.80 -11.86 -35.87
C SER A 51 -11.02 -12.95 -35.13
N VAL A 52 -11.54 -14.19 -35.13
CA VAL A 52 -10.89 -15.36 -34.52
C VAL A 52 -9.44 -15.49 -34.96
N ASP A 53 -9.15 -15.14 -36.23
CA ASP A 53 -7.80 -15.11 -36.79
C ASP A 53 -6.87 -14.12 -36.06
N THR A 54 -7.37 -12.93 -35.72
CA THR A 54 -6.59 -11.92 -34.99
C THR A 54 -6.35 -12.36 -33.55
N GLU A 55 -7.35 -12.95 -32.89
CA GLU A 55 -7.22 -13.48 -31.54
C GLU A 55 -6.15 -14.59 -31.47
N ILE A 56 -6.20 -15.56 -32.40
CA ILE A 56 -5.22 -16.65 -32.46
C ILE A 56 -3.83 -16.11 -32.79
N MET A 57 -3.70 -15.17 -33.72
CA MET A 57 -2.42 -14.55 -34.07
C MET A 57 -1.79 -13.86 -32.85
N LEU A 58 -2.55 -13.06 -32.11
CA LEU A 58 -2.08 -12.37 -30.91
C LEU A 58 -1.72 -13.34 -29.79
N MET A 59 -2.49 -14.42 -29.62
CA MET A 59 -2.20 -15.47 -28.64
C MET A 59 -0.88 -16.18 -28.94
N ILE A 60 -0.67 -16.62 -30.18
CA ILE A 60 0.57 -17.29 -30.60
C ILE A 60 1.74 -16.32 -30.45
N LEU A 61 1.58 -15.07 -30.90
CA LEU A 61 2.63 -14.04 -30.78
C LEU A 61 3.04 -13.83 -29.31
N SER A 62 2.06 -13.74 -28.40
CA SER A 62 2.30 -13.60 -26.96
C SER A 62 3.10 -14.78 -26.40
N VAL A 63 2.71 -16.02 -26.72
CA VAL A 63 3.40 -17.23 -26.27
C VAL A 63 4.84 -17.28 -26.80
N VAL A 64 5.04 -16.94 -28.08
CA VAL A 64 6.38 -16.89 -28.69
C VAL A 64 7.25 -15.85 -27.98
N LEU A 65 6.73 -14.65 -27.71
CA LEU A 65 7.47 -13.62 -26.98
C LEU A 65 7.79 -14.05 -25.54
N ALA A 66 6.87 -14.71 -24.85
CA ALA A 66 7.10 -15.22 -23.50
C ALA A 66 8.20 -16.30 -23.48
N LEU A 67 8.14 -17.27 -24.41
CA LEU A 67 9.18 -18.31 -24.54
C LEU A 67 10.53 -17.72 -24.94
N PHE A 68 10.54 -16.72 -25.83
CA PHE A 68 11.74 -16.00 -26.22
C PHE A 68 12.37 -15.31 -25.01
N GLY A 69 11.58 -14.57 -24.24
CA GLY A 69 12.03 -13.91 -23.00
C GLY A 69 12.59 -14.91 -21.98
N TRP A 70 11.89 -16.03 -21.75
CA TRP A 70 12.37 -17.09 -20.87
C TRP A 70 13.69 -17.72 -21.35
N PHE A 71 13.79 -18.03 -22.64
CA PHE A 71 15.00 -18.57 -23.24
C PHE A 71 16.18 -17.61 -23.11
N TRP A 72 15.96 -16.32 -23.38
CA TRP A 72 16.98 -15.28 -23.29
C TRP A 72 17.45 -15.07 -21.84
N ALA A 73 16.51 -15.02 -20.89
CA ALA A 73 16.82 -14.98 -19.47
C ALA A 73 17.62 -16.22 -19.04
N ARG A 74 17.18 -17.42 -19.43
CA ARG A 74 17.91 -18.66 -19.12
C ARG A 74 19.32 -18.64 -19.69
N ARG A 75 19.51 -18.16 -20.93
CA ARG A 75 20.83 -18.04 -21.57
C ARG A 75 21.75 -17.08 -20.81
N MET A 76 21.21 -15.96 -20.32
CA MET A 76 21.94 -14.95 -19.56
C MET A 76 22.31 -15.41 -18.14
N TYR A 77 21.45 -16.19 -17.49
CA TYR A 77 21.63 -16.62 -16.10
C TYR A 77 22.30 -18.00 -15.91
N SER A 78 22.42 -18.84 -16.95
CA SER A 78 22.93 -20.22 -16.83
C SER A 78 24.45 -20.39 -16.85
N GLY A 79 25.22 -19.41 -17.36
CA GLY A 79 26.68 -19.57 -17.54
C GLY A 79 27.54 -18.82 -16.54
N SER A 80 27.18 -17.57 -16.21
CA SER A 80 27.80 -16.76 -15.16
C SER A 80 26.96 -15.50 -14.94
N LEU A 81 26.78 -15.08 -13.68
CA LEU A 81 26.24 -13.74 -13.38
C LEU A 81 27.14 -12.63 -13.93
N GLU A 82 28.32 -12.94 -14.47
CA GLU A 82 29.27 -11.97 -14.99
C GLU A 82 28.77 -11.24 -16.23
N ALA A 83 28.05 -11.92 -17.13
CA ALA A 83 27.39 -11.27 -18.27
C ALA A 83 26.29 -10.30 -17.80
N ALA A 84 25.52 -10.70 -16.79
CA ALA A 84 24.51 -9.85 -16.16
C ALA A 84 25.14 -8.67 -15.38
N ARG A 85 26.25 -8.90 -14.69
CA ARG A 85 27.02 -7.88 -13.96
C ARG A 85 27.69 -6.87 -14.88
N ARG A 86 28.17 -7.30 -16.05
CA ARG A 86 28.72 -6.38 -17.07
C ARG A 86 27.64 -5.51 -17.68
N LEU A 87 26.45 -6.06 -17.90
CA LEU A 87 25.28 -5.30 -18.37
C LEU A 87 24.76 -4.34 -17.28
N SER A 88 24.72 -4.77 -16.02
CA SER A 88 24.35 -3.89 -14.91
C SER A 88 25.40 -2.82 -14.65
N ALA A 89 26.67 -3.07 -14.94
CA ALA A 89 27.74 -2.07 -14.83
C ALA A 89 27.66 -1.00 -15.94
N SER A 90 27.23 -1.36 -17.16
CA SER A 90 27.02 -0.37 -18.24
C SER A 90 25.71 0.42 -18.10
N TRP A 91 24.71 -0.15 -17.42
CA TRP A 91 23.44 0.49 -17.11
C TRP A 91 23.27 0.71 -15.61
N SER A 92 24.35 1.08 -14.92
CA SER A 92 24.38 1.20 -13.45
C SER A 92 23.29 2.12 -12.94
N THR A 93 23.01 3.22 -13.63
CA THR A 93 21.98 4.19 -13.23
C THR A 93 20.57 3.60 -13.26
N LEU A 94 20.21 2.83 -14.29
CA LEU A 94 18.89 2.17 -14.36
C LEU A 94 18.80 0.98 -13.40
N TYR A 95 19.92 0.27 -13.22
CA TYR A 95 20.02 -0.82 -12.26
C TYR A 95 19.85 -0.30 -10.83
N ASP A 96 20.52 0.80 -10.47
CA ASP A 96 20.42 1.45 -9.16
C ASP A 96 19.02 2.03 -8.93
N LEU A 97 18.37 2.58 -9.96
CA LEU A 97 16.97 3.02 -9.89
C LEU A 97 16.02 1.84 -9.61
N SER A 98 16.19 0.72 -10.31
CA SER A 98 15.40 -0.49 -10.06
C SER A 98 15.71 -1.11 -8.69
N LEU A 99 16.96 -1.03 -8.24
CA LEU A 99 17.42 -1.57 -6.96
C LEU A 99 16.85 -0.78 -5.79
N ASN A 100 16.79 0.54 -5.90
CA ASN A 100 16.17 1.43 -4.91
C ASN A 100 14.64 1.51 -5.07
N LYS A 101 13.99 0.48 -5.63
CA LYS A 101 12.53 0.41 -5.81
C LYS A 101 11.93 1.69 -6.41
N TRP A 102 12.64 2.31 -7.35
CA TRP A 102 12.25 3.54 -8.02
C TRP A 102 12.02 4.74 -7.08
N TYR A 103 12.60 4.70 -5.87
CA TYR A 103 12.44 5.71 -4.82
C TYR A 103 10.99 5.99 -4.38
N VAL A 104 10.05 5.11 -4.73
CA VAL A 104 8.61 5.33 -4.47
C VAL A 104 8.33 5.35 -2.96
N ASP A 105 8.97 4.45 -2.22
CA ASP A 105 8.79 4.31 -0.78
C ASP A 105 9.38 5.53 -0.04
N GLU A 106 10.57 5.98 -0.46
CA GLU A 106 11.27 7.13 0.09
C GLU A 106 10.53 8.45 -0.18
N ILE A 107 9.97 8.62 -1.38
CA ILE A 107 9.13 9.78 -1.71
C ILE A 107 7.86 9.77 -0.86
N TYR A 108 7.20 8.63 -0.70
CA TYR A 108 6.02 8.52 0.15
C TYR A 108 6.35 8.84 1.62
N GLN A 109 7.47 8.33 2.11
CA GLN A 109 7.93 8.55 3.47
C GLN A 109 8.28 10.03 3.72
N ALA A 110 8.92 10.69 2.76
CA ALA A 110 9.31 12.10 2.86
C ALA A 110 8.12 13.05 2.68
N LEU A 111 7.23 12.78 1.73
CA LEU A 111 6.18 13.71 1.30
C LEU A 111 4.85 13.52 2.05
N ILE A 112 4.57 12.32 2.55
CA ILE A 112 3.29 12.01 3.21
C ILE A 112 3.52 11.67 4.69
N VAL A 113 4.40 10.71 4.98
CA VAL A 113 4.57 10.21 6.37
C VAL A 113 5.23 11.24 7.28
N THR A 114 6.35 11.83 6.84
CA THR A 114 7.12 12.81 7.63
C THR A 114 6.31 14.07 7.97
N PRO A 115 5.65 14.74 7.01
CA PRO A 115 4.81 15.89 7.33
C PRO A 115 3.57 15.49 8.13
N GLY A 116 2.95 14.33 7.85
CA GLY A 116 1.82 13.82 8.65
C GLY A 116 2.20 13.60 10.11
N ARG A 117 3.38 13.04 10.37
CA ARG A 117 3.90 12.82 11.73
C ARG A 117 4.24 14.15 12.41
N LEU A 118 4.87 15.08 11.71
CA LEU A 118 5.17 16.41 12.25
C LEU A 118 3.90 17.19 12.61
N LEU A 119 2.87 17.16 11.75
CA LEU A 119 1.58 17.79 12.03
C LEU A 119 0.88 17.14 13.22
N SER A 120 0.87 15.80 13.30
CA SER A 120 0.28 15.09 14.45
C SER A 120 1.01 15.43 15.76
N THR A 121 2.34 15.43 15.76
CA THR A 121 3.12 15.60 16.99
C THR A 121 3.23 17.08 17.42
N HIS A 122 3.23 18.04 16.48
CA HIS A 122 3.28 19.45 16.85
C HIS A 122 1.90 20.07 17.01
N LEU A 123 0.96 19.82 16.10
CA LEU A 123 -0.35 20.47 16.16
C LEU A 123 -1.31 19.73 17.09
N LEU A 124 -1.46 18.40 16.97
CA LEU A 124 -2.38 17.69 17.87
C LEU A 124 -1.80 17.56 19.28
N TRP A 125 -0.57 17.09 19.44
CA TRP A 125 -0.04 16.88 20.79
C TRP A 125 0.22 18.18 21.55
N GLN A 126 0.95 19.15 20.98
CA GLN A 126 1.27 20.37 21.73
C GLN A 126 0.07 21.31 21.88
N ALA A 127 -0.81 21.42 20.87
CA ALA A 127 -1.97 22.30 21.01
C ALA A 127 -3.04 21.69 21.92
N PHE A 128 -3.25 20.37 21.89
CA PHE A 128 -4.25 19.73 22.74
C PHE A 128 -3.76 19.65 24.20
N ASP A 129 -2.55 19.16 24.44
CA ASP A 129 -2.02 18.98 25.80
C ASP A 129 -1.81 20.34 26.51
N LYS A 130 -1.09 21.28 25.87
CA LYS A 130 -0.83 22.59 26.50
C LYS A 130 -2.04 23.51 26.57
N ASN A 131 -2.92 23.57 25.56
CA ASN A 131 -4.06 24.50 25.67
C ASN A 131 -5.25 23.92 26.43
N VAL A 132 -5.51 22.61 26.36
CA VAL A 132 -6.69 22.04 27.02
C VAL A 132 -6.37 21.72 28.48
N ILE A 133 -5.22 21.12 28.77
CA ILE A 133 -4.89 20.71 30.15
C ILE A 133 -4.48 21.92 30.99
N ASP A 134 -3.52 22.74 30.54
CA ASP A 134 -3.06 23.88 31.37
C ASP A 134 -4.17 24.91 31.61
N ARG A 135 -5.04 25.18 30.62
CA ARG A 135 -6.14 26.14 30.81
C ARG A 135 -7.22 25.60 31.74
N SER A 136 -7.49 24.30 31.72
CA SER A 136 -8.46 23.68 32.63
C SER A 136 -7.93 23.67 34.07
N VAL A 137 -6.66 23.32 34.25
CA VAL A 137 -6.01 23.30 35.58
C VAL A 137 -5.88 24.72 36.14
N ASN A 138 -5.35 25.69 35.37
CA ASN A 138 -5.27 27.07 35.85
C ASN A 138 -6.66 27.68 36.10
N GLY A 139 -7.65 27.38 35.27
CA GLY A 139 -9.04 27.81 35.47
C GLY A 139 -9.60 27.32 36.81
N SER A 140 -9.44 26.03 37.12
CA SER A 140 -9.88 25.46 38.40
C SER A 140 -9.14 26.06 39.61
N GLY A 141 -7.83 26.33 39.46
CA GLY A 141 -7.01 26.93 40.50
C GLY A 141 -7.38 28.38 40.79
N VAL A 142 -7.76 29.17 39.77
CA VAL A 142 -8.21 30.56 39.94
C VAL A 142 -9.57 30.60 40.65
N ILE A 143 -10.49 29.69 40.31
CA ILE A 143 -11.80 29.60 40.97
C ILE A 143 -11.65 29.18 42.44
N SER A 144 -10.80 28.19 42.73
CA SER A 144 -10.52 27.75 44.10
C SER A 144 -9.85 28.85 44.95
N ARG A 145 -8.87 29.56 44.39
CA ARG A 145 -8.22 30.70 45.08
C ARG A 145 -9.17 31.87 45.28
N GLY A 146 -10.05 32.17 44.32
CA GLY A 146 -11.08 33.19 44.46
C GLY A 146 -12.09 32.86 45.57
N ALA A 147 -12.54 31.60 45.65
CA ALA A 147 -13.42 31.13 46.71
C ALA A 147 -12.74 31.18 48.09
N GLY A 148 -11.46 30.79 48.17
CA GLY A 148 -10.67 30.86 49.40
C GLY A 148 -10.40 32.29 49.87
N GLY A 149 -10.15 33.22 48.95
CA GLY A 149 -9.96 34.65 49.26
C GLY A 149 -11.22 35.29 49.83
N LEU A 150 -12.39 35.00 49.23
CA LEU A 150 -13.68 35.47 49.75
C LEU A 150 -13.94 34.96 51.17
N ILE A 151 -13.66 33.68 51.44
CA ILE A 151 -13.81 33.08 52.79
C ILE A 151 -12.75 33.62 53.78
N GLY A 152 -11.57 33.98 53.28
CA GLY A 152 -10.46 34.54 54.06
C GLY A 152 -10.72 35.98 54.51
N ASP A 153 -11.28 36.82 53.64
CA ASP A 153 -11.63 38.21 53.95
C ASP A 153 -12.73 38.31 55.02
N PHE A 154 -13.59 37.29 55.16
CA PHE A 154 -14.54 37.20 56.28
C PHE A 154 -13.87 36.85 57.62
N ARG A 155 -12.60 36.42 57.64
CA ARG A 155 -11.89 35.95 58.85
C ARG A 155 -11.03 37.03 59.52
N THR A 156 -10.85 38.20 58.92
CA THR A 156 -9.98 39.28 59.43
C THR A 156 -10.70 40.35 60.26
N GLY A 157 -12.00 40.19 60.52
CA GLY A 157 -12.81 41.19 61.24
C GLY A 157 -12.76 41.17 62.78
N SER A 158 -12.04 40.26 63.44
CA SER A 158 -12.06 40.19 64.91
C SER A 158 -10.76 39.67 65.51
N CYS A 159 -9.75 40.53 65.56
CA CYS A 159 -8.75 40.56 66.63
C CYS A 159 -7.90 41.84 66.47
N LYS A 160 -8.39 42.95 67.02
CA LYS A 160 -7.58 44.13 67.32
C LYS A 160 -7.18 44.03 68.80
N PRO A 161 -5.93 43.70 69.16
CA PRO A 161 -5.52 43.75 70.55
C PRO A 161 -5.38 45.23 70.94
N MET A 162 -6.24 45.70 71.84
CA MET A 162 -5.97 46.89 72.65
C MET A 162 -5.06 46.46 73.78
N LEU A 163 -3.76 46.77 73.66
CA LEU A 163 -2.84 47.02 74.76
C LEU A 163 -1.90 48.14 74.34
#